data_AF-A0A7C7ULV3-F1
#
_entry.id   AF-A0A7C7ULV3-F1
#
_cell.length_a   1.000
_cell.length_b   1.000
_cell.length_c   1.000
_cell.angle_alpha   90.00
_cell.angle_beta   90.00
_cell.angle_gamma   90.00
#
_symmetry.space_group_name_H-M   'P 1'
#
loop_
_entity.id
_entity.type
_entity.pdbx_description
1 polymer ?
#
loop_
_entity_poly.entity_id
_entity_poly.type
_entity_poly.pdbx_seq_one_letter_code
_entity_poly.pdbx_strand_id
1 'polypeptide(L)' 'SLTVCDADAKGLFAVHLIPETLRITRLGEKTPGDRLNVELDPRTVAIVDTVERVLTERAG' A
#
# COMPACT_ATOMS: atom_id res chain seq x y z
N SER A 1 -1.28 9.86 2.28
CA SER A 1 -2.24 9.04 1.50
C SER A 1 -1.89 9.19 0.04
N LEU A 2 -1.80 8.07 -0.69
CA LEU A 2 -1.46 7.99 -2.11
C LEU A 2 -2.29 6.87 -2.74
N THR A 3 -2.51 6.95 -4.05
CA THR A 3 -3.23 5.92 -4.80
C THR A 3 -2.24 4.94 -5.43
N VAL A 4 -2.43 3.64 -5.20
CA VAL A 4 -1.67 2.58 -5.85
C VAL A 4 -2.13 2.45 -7.30
N CYS A 5 -1.21 2.53 -8.25
CA CYS A 5 -1.49 2.47 -9.68
C CYS A 5 -1.23 1.07 -10.27
N ASP A 6 -0.28 0.34 -9.69
CA ASP A 6 0.07 -1.02 -10.09
C ASP A 6 0.62 -1.78 -8.88
N ALA A 7 0.43 -3.09 -8.85
CA ALA A 7 0.94 -3.98 -7.81
C ALA A 7 1.15 -5.40 -8.35
N ASP A 8 2.23 -6.06 -7.92
CA ASP A 8 2.55 -7.42 -8.34
C ASP A 8 2.41 -8.46 -7.21
N ALA A 9 2.46 -9.73 -7.60
CA ALA A 9 2.39 -10.86 -6.67
C ALA A 9 3.63 -10.99 -5.76
N LYS A 10 4.69 -10.21 -6.00
CA LYS A 10 5.92 -10.20 -5.18
C LYS A 10 5.87 -9.13 -4.08
N GLY A 11 4.78 -8.36 -4.00
CA GLY A 11 4.59 -7.30 -3.02
C GLY A 11 5.23 -5.97 -3.41
N LEU A 12 5.58 -5.79 -4.69
CA LEU A 12 5.97 -4.48 -5.21
C LEU A 12 4.72 -3.71 -5.64
N PHE A 13 4.72 -2.41 -5.39
CA PHE A 13 3.64 -1.51 -5.82
C PHE A 13 4.19 -0.19 -6.35
N ALA A 14 3.43 0.44 -7.24
CA ALA A 14 3.76 1.71 -7.85
C ALA A 14 2.72 2.78 -7.51
N VAL A 15 3.18 4.03 -7.42
CA VAL A 15 2.35 5.22 -7.22
C VAL A 15 2.79 6.30 -8.19
N HIS A 16 1.84 7.12 -8.66
CA HIS A 16 2.16 8.33 -9.42
C HIS A 16 2.15 9.54 -8.49
N LEU A 17 3.20 10.35 -8.55
CA LEU A 17 3.33 11.56 -7.74
C LEU A 17 3.15 12.80 -8.63
N ILE A 18 2.25 13.68 -8.23
CA ILE A 18 2.08 14.99 -8.87
C ILE A 18 3.09 16.01 -8.31
N PRO A 19 3.41 17.09 -9.04
CA PRO A 19 4.40 18.07 -8.59
C PRO A 19 4.14 18.65 -7.20
N GLU A 20 2.87 18.92 -6.88
CA GLU A 20 2.48 19.45 -5.57
C GLU A 20 2.84 18.50 -4.42
N THR A 21 2.62 17.19 -4.58
CA THR A 21 2.98 16.17 -3.58
C THR A 21 4.49 16.11 -3.37
N LEU A 22 5.28 16.21 -4.43
CA LEU A 22 6.74 16.26 -4.36
C LEU A 22 7.22 17.53 -3.62
N ARG A 23 6.54 18.65 -3.83
CA ARG A 23 6.87 19.95 -3.23
C ARG A 23 6.59 20.00 -1.72
N ILE A 24 5.51 19.39 -1.26
CA ILE A 24 5.05 19.49 0.15
C ILE A 24 5.43 18.27 1.01
N THR A 25 6.14 17.28 0.46
CA THR A 25 6.57 16.08 1.18
C THR A 25 8.05 15.80 0.96
N ARG A 26 8.64 14.88 1.75
CA ARG A 26 10.04 14.44 1.57
C ARG A 26 10.22 13.38 0.48
N LEU A 27 9.17 13.01 -0.25
CA LEU A 27 9.23 11.94 -1.24
C LEU A 27 10.12 12.29 -2.43
N GLY A 28 10.21 13.58 -2.79
CA GLY A 28 11.07 14.03 -3.90
C GLY A 28 12.57 13.95 -3.63
N GLU A 29 12.98 13.79 -2.37
CA GLU A 29 14.38 13.66 -1.95
C GLU A 29 14.85 12.20 -1.89
N LYS A 30 13.94 11.25 -2.07
CA LYS A 30 14.20 9.82 -1.88
C LYS A 30 14.80 9.19 -3.12
N THR A 31 15.73 8.28 -2.90
CA THR A 31 16.45 7.56 -3.94
C THR A 31 16.28 6.04 -3.81
N PRO A 32 16.50 5.25 -4.87
CA PRO A 32 16.43 3.80 -4.79
C PRO A 32 17.32 3.26 -3.66
N GLY A 33 16.73 2.46 -2.77
CA GLY A 33 17.39 1.93 -1.57
C GLY A 33 16.98 2.63 -0.27
N ASP A 34 16.41 3.84 -0.35
CA ASP A 34 15.87 4.52 0.83
C ASP A 34 14.67 3.77 1.41
N ARG A 35 14.62 3.70 2.74
CA ARG A 35 13.46 3.15 3.45
C ARG A 35 12.38 4.21 3.60
N LEU A 36 11.14 3.77 3.45
CA LEU A 36 9.92 4.54 3.68
C LEU A 36 9.04 3.84 4.70
N ASN A 37 8.33 4.62 5.49
CA ASN A 37 7.27 4.10 6.34
C ASN A 37 6.06 3.81 5.46
N VAL A 38 5.56 2.58 5.51
CA VAL A 38 4.38 2.15 4.77
C VAL A 38 3.31 1.75 5.78
N GLU A 39 2.13 2.34 5.63
CA GLU A 39 0.94 2.02 6.40
C GLU A 39 -0.13 1.54 5.43
N LEU A 40 -0.70 0.36 5.69
CA LEU A 40 -1.84 -0.16 4.93
C LEU A 40 -3.12 0.52 5.40
N ASP A 41 -4.08 0.71 4.49
CA ASP A 41 -5.41 1.18 4.88
C ASP A 41 -6.03 0.20 5.89
N PRO A 42 -6.31 0.62 7.13
CA PRO A 42 -6.90 -0.26 8.15
C PRO A 42 -8.22 -0.88 7.72
N ARG A 43 -8.99 -0.19 6.85
CA ARG A 43 -10.23 -0.74 6.30
C ARG A 43 -9.97 -1.93 5.39
N THR A 44 -8.96 -1.84 4.52
CA THR A 44 -8.58 -2.93 3.63
C THR A 44 -8.12 -4.14 4.44
N VAL A 45 -7.28 -3.91 5.44
CA VAL A 45 -6.82 -4.98 6.35
C VAL A 45 -8.00 -5.67 7.03
N ALA A 46 -8.90 -4.91 7.64
CA ALA A 46 -10.06 -5.48 8.33
C ALA A 46 -10.97 -6.31 7.40
N ILE A 47 -11.14 -5.88 6.14
CA ILE A 47 -11.93 -6.60 5.14
C ILE A 47 -11.24 -7.92 4.77
N VAL A 48 -9.94 -7.89 4.46
CA VAL A 48 -9.18 -9.09 4.08
C VAL A 48 -9.17 -10.10 5.22
N ASP A 49 -8.83 -9.67 6.44
CA ASP A 49 -8.82 -10.53 7.63
C ASP A 49 -10.19 -11.18 7.87
N THR A 50 -11.26 -10.42 7.66
CA THR A 50 -12.64 -10.93 7.81
C THR A 50 -12.95 -11.98 6.75
N VAL A 51 -12.58 -11.76 5.49
CA VAL A 51 -12.82 -12.70 4.40
C VAL A 51 -12.04 -13.99 4.62
N GLU A 52 -10.75 -13.91 4.96
CA GLU A 52 -9.91 -15.07 5.22
C GLU A 52 -10.47 -15.94 6.36
N ARG A 53 -10.90 -15.31 7.45
CA ARG A 53 -11.53 -16.00 8.56
C ARG A 53 -12.82 -16.71 8.14
N VAL A 54 -13.72 -16.02 7.43
CA VAL A 54 -15.00 -16.61 6.98
C VAL A 54 -14.78 -17.77 6.00
N LEU A 55 -13.80 -17.68 5.11
CA LEU A 55 -13.46 -18.77 4.19
C LEU A 55 -12.92 -19.98 4.93
N THR A 56 -12.08 -19.76 5.94
CA THR A 56 -11.53 -20.82 6.80
C THR A 56 -12.65 -21.52 7.59
N GLU A 57 -13.59 -20.75 8.16
CA GLU A 57 -14.76 -21.29 8.87
C GLU A 57 -15.70 -22.11 7.98
N ARG A 58 -15.77 -21.82 6.68
CA ARG A 58 -16.61 -22.55 5.71
C ARG A 58 -15.94 -23.77 5.08
N ALA A 59 -14.61 -23.83 5.12
CA ALA A 59 -13.83 -24.92 4.55
C ALA A 59 -13.60 -26.07 5.54
N GLY A 60 -13.86 -25.86 6.84
CA GLY A 60 -13.94 -26.90 7.87
C GLY A 60 -15.37 -27.40 8.05
#